data_AF-A0A4Y7U2Q6-F1
#
_entry.id   AF-A0A4Y7U2Q6-F1
#
_cell.length_a   1.000
_cell.length_b   1.000
_cell.length_c   1.000
_cell.angle_alpha   90.00
_cell.angle_beta   90.00
_cell.angle_gamma   90.00
#
_symmetry.space_group_name_H-M   'P 1'
#
loop_
_entity.id
_entity.type
_entity.pdbx_description
1 polymer ?
#
loop_
_entity_poly.entity_id
_entity_poly.type
_entity_poly.pdbx_seq_one_letter_code
_entity_poly.pdbx_strand_id
1 'polypeptide(L)'
;VTKDFILQDPLGISFIALKKLQQLNVGDDFTLDNGFVMTRDKKKLLLFITSSLPSSETEKNTLFAAKLQSIQENLNQKFKTKTSISYFGSALIAVANANQIKSDIIL
;
A
#
# COMPACT_ATOMS: atom_id res chain seq x y z
N VAL A 1 19.72 20.27 2.23
CA VAL A 1 19.01 19.00 1.92
C VAL A 1 17.71 18.80 2.71
N THR A 2 17.57 19.29 3.96
CA THR A 2 16.34 19.08 4.76
C THR A 2 15.17 20.01 4.43
N LYS A 3 15.41 21.17 3.79
CA LYS A 3 14.39 22.19 3.50
C LYS A 3 13.43 21.80 2.37
N ASP A 4 13.94 21.15 1.31
CA ASP A 4 13.13 20.76 0.14
C ASP A 4 12.16 19.61 0.46
N PHE A 5 12.50 18.77 1.43
CA PHE A 5 11.66 17.64 1.88
C PHE A 5 10.34 18.08 2.53
N ILE A 6 10.39 19.12 3.38
CA ILE A 6 9.21 19.67 4.06
C ILE A 6 8.27 20.38 3.07
N LEU A 7 8.83 20.95 2.00
CA LEU A 7 8.05 21.64 0.97
C LEU A 7 7.30 20.64 0.05
N GLN A 8 7.86 19.45 -0.18
CA GLN A 8 7.23 18.41 -1.00
C GLN A 8 6.19 17.58 -0.22
N ASP A 9 6.34 17.44 1.10
CA ASP A 9 5.37 16.79 1.98
C ASP A 9 5.08 17.66 3.22
N PRO A 10 4.20 18.68 3.08
CA PRO A 10 3.88 19.60 4.17
C PRO A 10 3.17 18.92 5.36
N LEU A 11 2.68 17.69 5.19
CA LEU A 11 1.99 16.92 6.23
C LEU A 11 2.91 15.91 6.95
N GLY A 12 4.13 15.68 6.44
CA GLY A 12 5.11 14.76 7.03
C GLY A 12 4.71 13.28 7.00
N ILE A 13 3.73 12.91 6.16
CA ILE A 13 3.22 11.53 6.02
C ILE A 13 4.32 10.57 5.59
N SER A 14 5.18 11.01 4.67
CA SER A 14 6.30 10.24 4.15
C SER A 14 7.35 9.94 5.23
N PHE A 15 7.57 10.87 6.17
CA PHE A 15 8.48 10.65 7.29
C PHE A 15 7.91 9.63 8.30
N ILE A 16 6.61 9.71 8.59
CA ILE A 16 5.92 8.74 9.45
C ILE A 16 5.97 7.35 8.83
N ALA A 17 5.77 7.23 7.51
CA ALA A 17 5.86 5.98 6.79
C ALA A 17 7.28 5.38 6.85
N LEU A 18 8.32 6.19 6.61
CA LEU A 18 9.71 5.76 6.72
C LEU A 18 10.05 5.28 8.13
N LYS A 19 9.60 6.00 9.17
CA LYS A 19 9.79 5.62 10.57
C LYS A 19 9.09 4.30 10.92
N LYS A 20 7.89 4.05 10.38
CA LYS A 20 7.19 2.76 10.53
C LYS A 20 7.94 1.62 9.84
N LEU A 21 8.57 1.84 8.68
CA LEU A 21 9.39 0.83 8.00
C LEU A 21 10.67 0.50 8.79
N GLN A 22 11.32 1.52 9.37
CA GLN A 22 12.47 1.32 10.26
C GLN A 22 12.10 0.46 11.49
N GLN A 23 10.91 0.66 12.06
CA GLN A 23 10.39 -0.15 13.17
C GLN A 23 10.13 -1.62 12.80
N LEU A 24 9.92 -1.92 11.52
CA LEU A 24 9.73 -3.30 11.02
C LEU A 24 11.06 -4.03 10.73
N ASN A 25 12.21 -3.51 11.20
CA ASN A 25 13.57 -4.00 10.92
C ASN A 25 13.95 -4.03 9.42
N VAL A 26 13.23 -3.28 8.58
CA VAL A 26 13.55 -3.13 7.15
C VAL A 26 14.39 -1.86 6.88
N GLY A 27 15.00 -1.33 7.94
CA GLY A 27 15.53 0.04 8.02
C GLY A 27 16.68 0.38 7.09
N ASP A 28 17.40 -0.63 6.56
CA ASP A 28 18.55 -0.41 5.68
C ASP A 28 18.24 -0.53 4.18
N ASP A 29 17.07 -1.04 3.81
CA ASP A 29 16.75 -1.36 2.42
C ASP A 29 15.96 -0.25 1.70
N PHE A 30 15.48 0.76 2.42
CA PHE A 30 14.65 1.83 1.87
C PHE A 30 15.31 3.21 1.96
N THR A 31 15.05 4.03 0.96
CA THR A 31 15.48 5.42 0.84
C THR A 31 14.30 6.27 0.38
N LEU A 32 14.41 7.58 0.61
CA LEU A 32 13.48 8.53 0.05
C LEU A 32 14.11 9.19 -1.18
N ASP A 33 13.41 9.18 -2.31
CA ASP A 33 13.83 9.82 -3.56
C ASP A 33 12.68 10.68 -4.09
N ASN A 34 12.90 12.00 -4.20
CA ASN A 34 11.88 12.97 -4.63
C ASN A 34 10.51 12.83 -3.93
N GLY A 35 10.50 12.59 -2.61
CA GLY A 35 9.26 12.44 -1.84
C GLY A 35 8.64 11.04 -1.91
N PHE A 36 9.22 10.11 -2.67
CA PHE A 36 8.76 8.72 -2.76
C PHE A 36 9.63 7.79 -1.92
N VAL A 37 9.00 6.82 -1.25
CA VAL A 37 9.71 5.76 -0.53
C VAL A 37 10.07 4.67 -1.52
N MET A 38 11.36 4.43 -1.73
CA MET A 38 11.87 3.45 -2.68
C MET A 38 12.89 2.53 -2.01
N THR A 39 13.15 1.36 -2.60
CA THR A 39 14.33 0.58 -2.19
C THR A 39 15.62 1.31 -2.55
N ARG A 40 16.72 1.04 -1.84
CA ARG A 40 18.03 1.66 -2.09
C ARG A 40 18.53 1.45 -3.52
N ASP A 41 18.19 0.32 -4.13
CA ASP A 41 18.47 0.01 -5.54
C ASP A 41 17.51 0.69 -6.54
N LYS A 42 16.56 1.48 -6.05
CA LYS A 42 15.51 2.19 -6.79
C LYS A 42 14.61 1.30 -7.66
N LYS A 43 14.53 0.00 -7.38
CA LYS A 43 13.71 -0.95 -8.16
C LYS A 43 12.28 -1.09 -7.68
N LYS A 44 12.01 -0.82 -6.39
CA LYS A 44 10.67 -0.92 -5.82
C LYS A 44 10.23 0.43 -5.29
N LEU A 45 9.00 0.80 -5.62
CA LEU A 45 8.31 1.98 -5.11
C LEU A 45 7.27 1.52 -4.07
N LEU A 46 7.32 2.08 -2.88
CA LEU A 46 6.37 1.80 -1.80
C LEU A 46 5.41 2.99 -1.66
N LEU A 47 4.12 2.67 -1.67
CA LEU A 47 3.03 3.64 -1.51
C LEU A 47 2.18 3.23 -0.31
N PHE A 48 1.71 4.22 0.44
CA PHE A 48 0.88 4.03 1.61
C PHE A 48 -0.47 4.70 1.38
N ILE A 49 -1.55 3.98 1.66
CA ILE A 49 -2.91 4.49 1.57
C ILE A 49 -3.54 4.32 2.94
N THR A 50 -4.07 5.41 3.49
CA THR A 50 -4.89 5.35 4.70
C THR A 50 -6.33 5.53 4.30
N SER A 51 -7.14 4.49 4.51
CA SER A 51 -8.58 4.58 4.29
C SER A 51 -9.24 5.35 5.44
N SER A 52 -10.20 6.22 5.13
CA SER A 52 -11.06 6.85 6.14
C SER A 52 -12.18 5.91 6.62
N LEU A 53 -12.28 4.71 6.04
CA LEU A 53 -13.29 3.72 6.38
C LEU A 53 -12.94 3.04 7.72
N PRO A 54 -13.86 2.99 8.69
CA PRO A 54 -13.69 2.18 9.89
C PRO A 54 -13.49 0.70 9.55
N SER A 55 -12.65 0.01 10.32
CA SER A 55 -12.39 -1.43 10.13
C SER A 55 -13.64 -2.30 10.28
N SER A 56 -14.66 -1.83 11.02
CA SER A 56 -15.93 -2.52 11.23
C SER A 56 -16.89 -2.47 10.04
N GLU A 57 -16.65 -1.60 9.05
CA GLU A 57 -17.53 -1.40 7.89
C GLU A 57 -17.18 -2.39 6.77
N THR A 58 -17.45 -3.69 7.01
CA THR A 58 -17.05 -4.80 6.14
C THR A 58 -17.50 -4.62 4.69
N GLU A 59 -18.74 -4.19 4.42
CA GLU A 59 -19.22 -3.98 3.05
C GLU A 59 -18.42 -2.90 2.30
N LYS A 60 -18.15 -1.77 2.95
CA LYS A 60 -17.36 -0.67 2.35
C LYS A 60 -15.91 -1.09 2.15
N ASN A 61 -15.35 -1.84 3.08
CA ASN A 61 -13.99 -2.39 2.97
C ASN A 61 -13.90 -3.42 1.84
N THR A 62 -14.94 -4.23 1.61
CA THR A 62 -15.02 -5.14 0.45
C THR A 62 -15.06 -4.36 -0.87
N LEU A 63 -15.88 -3.31 -0.96
CA LEU A 63 -15.92 -2.46 -2.17
C LEU A 63 -14.58 -1.77 -2.42
N PHE A 64 -13.93 -1.28 -1.37
CA PHE A 64 -12.60 -0.68 -1.45
C PHE A 64 -11.56 -1.69 -1.94
N ALA A 65 -11.54 -2.91 -1.38
CA ALA A 65 -10.66 -3.98 -1.80
C ALA A 65 -10.86 -4.35 -3.27
N ALA A 66 -12.12 -4.48 -3.72
CA ALA A 66 -12.45 -4.79 -5.11
C ALA A 66 -11.97 -3.69 -6.08
N LYS A 67 -12.09 -2.40 -5.69
CA LYS A 67 -11.56 -1.28 -6.48
C LYS A 67 -10.04 -1.32 -6.58
N LEU A 68 -9.33 -1.59 -5.47
CA LEU A 68 -7.88 -1.74 -5.48
C LEU A 68 -7.43 -2.92 -6.35
N GLN A 69 -8.14 -4.03 -6.28
CA GLN A 69 -7.89 -5.20 -7.13
C GLN A 69 -8.03 -4.84 -8.61
N SER A 70 -9.12 -4.19 -9.00
CA SER A 70 -9.34 -3.77 -10.40
C SER A 70 -8.25 -2.82 -10.89
N ILE A 71 -7.80 -1.88 -10.05
CA ILE A 71 -6.68 -0.97 -10.37
C ILE A 71 -5.38 -1.77 -10.56
N GLN A 72 -5.07 -2.69 -9.64
CA GLN A 72 -3.88 -3.54 -9.74
C GLN A 72 -3.90 -4.34 -11.06
N GLU A 73 -5.01 -5.01 -11.36
CA GLU A 73 -5.17 -5.81 -12.57
C GLU A 73 -4.99 -4.96 -13.83
N ASN A 74 -5.63 -3.79 -13.89
CA ASN A 74 -5.51 -2.90 -15.04
C ASN A 74 -4.06 -2.41 -15.24
N LEU A 75 -3.38 -2.00 -14.17
CA LEU A 75 -2.01 -1.51 -14.24
C LEU A 75 -1.03 -2.64 -14.59
N ASN A 76 -1.19 -3.83 -14.00
CA ASN A 76 -0.34 -4.99 -14.30
C ASN A 76 -0.55 -5.49 -15.72
N GLN A 77 -1.77 -5.40 -16.27
CA GLN A 77 -2.01 -5.68 -17.68
C GLN A 77 -1.38 -4.63 -18.59
N LYS A 78 -1.59 -3.34 -18.29
CA LYS A 78 -1.08 -2.22 -19.09
C LYS A 78 0.44 -2.14 -19.11
N PHE A 79 1.10 -2.51 -18.02
CA PHE A 79 2.55 -2.40 -17.84
C PHE A 79 3.25 -3.74 -17.64
N LYS A 80 2.67 -4.84 -18.16
CA LYS A 80 3.07 -6.25 -17.92
C LYS A 80 4.57 -6.56 -18.03
N THR A 81 5.32 -5.84 -18.85
CA THR A 81 6.76 -6.05 -19.07
C THR A 81 7.65 -5.01 -18.39
N LYS A 82 7.07 -3.99 -17.75
CA LYS A 82 7.78 -2.84 -17.18
C LYS A 82 7.69 -2.77 -15.66
N THR A 83 6.52 -3.06 -15.11
CA THR A 83 6.29 -3.01 -13.66
C THR A 83 5.17 -3.93 -13.23
N SER A 84 5.17 -4.25 -11.93
CA SER A 84 4.10 -4.97 -11.25
C SER A 84 3.73 -4.18 -10.00
N ILE A 85 2.44 -4.13 -9.72
CA ILE A 85 1.85 -3.59 -8.50
C ILE A 85 1.32 -4.75 -7.68
N SER A 86 1.53 -4.64 -6.37
CA SER A 86 0.97 -5.52 -5.36
C SER A 86 0.58 -4.68 -4.16
N TYR A 87 -0.48 -5.06 -3.46
CA TYR A 87 -0.93 -4.39 -2.25
C TYR A 87 -0.94 -5.34 -1.06
N PHE A 88 -0.77 -4.78 0.13
CA PHE A 88 -0.82 -5.50 1.39
C PHE A 88 -1.46 -4.60 2.47
N GLY A 89 -2.31 -5.17 3.32
CA GLY A 89 -2.93 -4.44 4.41
C GLY A 89 -3.94 -5.28 5.20
N SER A 90 -4.09 -4.97 6.49
CA SER A 90 -4.96 -5.70 7.42
C SER A 90 -6.43 -5.71 6.97
N ALA A 91 -6.95 -4.57 6.48
CA ALA A 91 -8.32 -4.49 5.96
C ALA A 91 -8.55 -5.41 4.75
N LEU A 92 -7.55 -5.53 3.87
CA LEU A 92 -7.63 -6.37 2.68
C LEU A 92 -7.54 -7.86 3.02
N ILE A 93 -6.71 -8.22 4.00
CA ILE A 93 -6.64 -9.58 4.55
C ILE A 93 -7.97 -9.96 5.22
N ALA A 94 -8.56 -9.06 6.00
CA ALA A 94 -9.85 -9.31 6.64
C ALA A 94 -10.97 -9.57 5.61
N VAL A 95 -11.02 -8.77 4.53
CA VAL A 95 -11.95 -8.99 3.41
C VAL A 95 -11.69 -10.34 2.72
N ALA A 96 -10.43 -10.67 2.44
CA ALA A 96 -10.08 -11.95 1.83
C ALA A 96 -10.51 -13.14 2.71
N ASN A 97 -10.26 -13.06 4.01
CA ASN A 97 -10.68 -14.09 4.97
C ASN A 97 -12.21 -14.23 5.02
N ALA A 98 -12.94 -13.11 5.06
CA ALA A 98 -14.41 -13.13 5.06
C ALA A 98 -14.97 -13.76 3.78
N ASN A 99 -14.38 -13.46 2.62
CA ASN A 99 -14.77 -14.04 1.33
C ASN A 99 -14.45 -15.55 1.25
N GLN A 100 -13.31 -15.98 1.80
CA GLN A 100 -12.92 -17.39 1.86
C GLN A 100 -13.92 -18.18 2.72
N ILE A 101 -14.17 -17.73 3.96
CA ILE A 101 -15.12 -18.37 4.87
C ILE A 101 -16.50 -18.49 4.23
N LYS A 102 -16.97 -17.42 3.55
CA LYS A 102 -18.26 -17.44 2.84
C LYS A 102 -18.29 -18.50 1.73
N SER A 103 -17.20 -18.63 0.97
CA SER A 103 -17.08 -19.64 -0.09
C SER A 103 -17.05 -21.06 0.49
N ASP A 104 -16.37 -21.26 1.62
CA ASP A 104 -16.24 -22.56 2.28
C ASP A 104 -17.56 -23.06 2.90
N ILE A 105 -18.48 -22.16 3.26
CA ILE A 105 -19.80 -22.50 3.83
C ILE A 105 -20.82 -22.91 2.75
N ILE A 106 -20.65 -22.51 1.49
CA ILE A 106 -21.58 -22.83 0.38
C ILE A 106 -21.22 -24.18 -0.27
N LEU A 107 -20.89 -25.18 0.55
CA LEU A 107 -20.49 -26.52 0.12
C LEU A 107 -21.64 -27.52 0.22
#